data_AF-A0A0A1SQ26-F1
#
_entry.id   AF-A0A0A1SQ26-F1
#
_cell.length_a   1.000
_cell.length_b   1.000
_cell.length_c   1.000
_cell.angle_alpha   90.00
_cell.angle_beta   90.00
_cell.angle_gamma   90.00
#
_symmetry.space_group_name_H-M   'P 1'
#
loop_
_entity.id
_entity.type
_entity.pdbx_description
1 polymer ?
#
loop_
_entity_poly.entity_id
_entity_poly.type
_entity_poly.pdbx_seq_one_letter_code
_entity_poly.pdbx_strand_id
1 'polypeptide(L)'
;MSQKVWTRKFPAGFGLEKALEATRNPGAAEPIVSPPENMEELASSDAGGPGFTLASFTTEDALELGHLLHARLLAFAPARSALINISTSGGAQTVYQSVTGSGTTPDNEIWVSRKRTTVLRFGVSSWMMGRKFAGDEPLFASKFGLDPEQAGKYAIHGGAIPIRVPGADGIVAVVIVSGLKQHEDHGVIAETIHKYWE
;
A
#
# COMPACT_ATOMS: atom_id res chain seq x y z
N MET A 1 -22.34 2.05 8.72
CA MET A 1 -22.57 2.41 7.31
C MET A 1 -21.91 1.36 6.45
N SER A 2 -22.50 0.96 5.33
CA SER A 2 -21.83 0.05 4.38
C SER A 2 -20.62 0.77 3.79
N GLN A 3 -19.46 0.11 3.79
CA GLN A 3 -18.24 0.66 3.18
C GLN A 3 -18.46 0.89 1.67
N LYS A 4 -17.85 1.94 1.12
CA LYS A 4 -17.90 2.22 -0.32
C LYS A 4 -17.25 1.07 -1.10
N VAL A 5 -17.90 0.62 -2.18
CA VAL A 5 -17.36 -0.38 -3.11
C VAL A 5 -16.82 0.33 -4.34
N TRP A 6 -15.51 0.28 -4.51
CA TRP A 6 -14.77 0.99 -5.55
C TRP A 6 -14.68 0.15 -6.82
N THR A 7 -15.02 0.74 -7.97
CA THR A 7 -15.11 0.02 -9.25
C THR A 7 -14.11 0.59 -10.24
N ARG A 8 -13.33 -0.30 -10.87
CA ARG A 8 -12.47 0.06 -11.99
C ARG A 8 -13.32 0.42 -13.21
N LYS A 9 -13.06 1.57 -13.83
CA LYS A 9 -13.81 2.07 -15.01
C LYS A 9 -12.97 2.21 -16.29
N PHE A 10 -11.73 1.75 -16.25
CA PHE A 10 -10.80 1.81 -17.38
C PHE A 10 -10.40 0.40 -17.84
N PRO A 11 -10.10 0.20 -19.13
CA PRO A 11 -9.79 -1.11 -19.70
C PRO A 11 -8.40 -1.60 -19.28
N ALA A 12 -8.08 -2.86 -19.61
CA ALA A 12 -6.72 -3.38 -19.46
C ALA A 12 -5.73 -2.60 -20.33
N GLY A 13 -4.52 -2.40 -19.84
CA GLY A 13 -3.45 -1.64 -20.50
C GLY A 13 -3.39 -0.16 -20.14
N PHE A 14 -4.44 0.42 -19.54
CA PHE A 14 -4.49 1.84 -19.20
C PHE A 14 -3.35 2.28 -18.25
N GLY A 15 -3.11 1.51 -17.19
CA GLY A 15 -2.02 1.75 -16.26
C GLY A 15 -0.66 1.65 -16.94
N LEU A 16 -0.49 0.66 -17.83
CA LEU A 16 0.75 0.50 -18.60
C LEU A 16 1.01 1.70 -19.52
N GLU A 17 -0.02 2.22 -20.20
CA GLU A 17 0.08 3.44 -20.99
C GLU A 17 0.55 4.63 -20.14
N LYS A 18 0.01 4.77 -18.92
CA LYS A 18 0.43 5.82 -17.97
C LYS A 18 1.87 5.64 -17.49
N ALA A 19 2.30 4.41 -17.23
CA ALA A 19 3.67 4.12 -16.86
C ALA A 19 4.66 4.42 -18.00
N LEU A 20 4.30 4.11 -19.25
CA LEU A 20 5.10 4.43 -20.44
C LEU A 20 5.19 5.94 -20.67
N GLU A 21 4.08 6.66 -20.53
CA GLU A 21 4.04 8.12 -20.60
C GLU A 21 4.98 8.75 -19.56
N ALA A 22 4.85 8.36 -18.29
CA ALA A 22 5.68 8.86 -17.19
C ALA A 22 7.16 8.45 -17.31
N THR A 23 7.47 7.27 -17.87
CA THR A 23 8.86 6.85 -18.10
C THR A 23 9.55 7.75 -19.13
N ARG A 24 8.82 8.20 -20.15
CA ARG A 24 9.33 9.11 -21.18
C ARG A 24 9.40 10.55 -20.68
N ASN A 25 8.43 10.95 -19.86
CA ASN A 25 8.34 12.30 -19.32
C ASN A 25 7.69 12.29 -17.92
N PRO A 26 8.48 12.13 -16.85
CA PRO A 26 7.94 11.95 -15.50
C PRO A 26 7.32 13.21 -14.90
N GLY A 27 7.55 14.38 -15.50
CA GLY A 27 7.07 15.65 -14.97
C GLY A 27 7.73 16.03 -13.63
N ALA A 28 7.08 16.92 -12.89
CA ALA A 28 7.52 17.35 -11.55
C ALA A 28 6.88 16.49 -10.45
N ALA A 29 7.61 16.34 -9.34
CA ALA A 29 7.11 15.61 -8.17
C ALA A 29 6.04 16.42 -7.42
N GLU A 30 4.78 16.20 -7.75
CA GLU A 30 3.65 16.80 -7.05
C GLU A 30 3.44 16.16 -5.66
N PRO A 31 3.23 16.96 -4.59
CA PRO A 31 3.04 16.46 -3.24
C PRO A 31 2.02 15.33 -3.14
N ILE A 32 2.35 14.29 -2.37
CA ILE A 32 1.43 13.18 -2.11
C ILE A 32 0.48 13.58 -0.99
N VAL A 33 -0.82 13.33 -1.18
CA VAL A 33 -1.84 13.60 -0.17
C VAL A 33 -1.56 12.74 1.06
N SER A 34 -1.41 13.37 2.22
CA SER A 34 -1.17 12.63 3.46
C SER A 34 -2.45 11.95 3.95
N PRO A 35 -2.37 10.71 4.44
CA PRO A 35 -3.52 10.04 5.03
C PRO A 35 -3.95 10.71 6.34
N PRO A 36 -5.20 10.50 6.77
CA PRO A 36 -5.68 10.98 8.06
C PRO A 36 -4.76 10.56 9.22
N GLU A 37 -4.47 11.52 10.10
CA GLU A 37 -3.71 11.29 11.33
C GLU A 37 -4.59 11.00 12.55
N ASN A 38 -5.82 11.53 12.53
CA ASN A 38 -6.82 11.31 13.55
C ASN A 38 -7.31 9.85 13.48
N MET A 39 -7.33 9.16 14.62
CA MET A 39 -7.68 7.74 14.70
C MET A 39 -9.13 7.44 14.27
N GLU A 40 -10.08 8.30 14.60
CA GLU A 40 -11.49 8.11 14.27
C GLU A 40 -11.70 8.30 12.76
N GLU A 41 -11.15 9.38 12.20
CA GLU A 41 -11.16 9.63 10.76
C GLU A 41 -10.49 8.50 9.99
N LEU A 42 -9.29 8.09 10.41
CA LEU A 42 -8.54 7.01 9.78
C LEU A 42 -9.28 5.68 9.84
N ALA A 43 -9.88 5.34 11.00
CA ALA A 43 -10.66 4.11 11.16
C ALA A 43 -11.88 4.06 10.22
N SER A 44 -12.48 5.22 9.93
CA SER A 44 -13.62 5.34 9.02
C SER A 44 -13.23 5.40 7.53
N SER A 45 -11.96 5.66 7.22
CA SER A 45 -11.46 5.82 5.86
C SER A 45 -11.06 4.49 5.20
N ASP A 46 -11.22 4.41 3.87
CA ASP A 46 -10.73 3.28 3.08
C ASP A 46 -9.18 3.20 3.03
N ALA A 47 -8.50 4.30 3.34
CA ALA A 47 -7.04 4.34 3.47
C ALA A 47 -6.55 3.71 4.79
N GLY A 48 -7.42 3.56 5.79
CA GLY A 48 -7.03 3.21 7.15
C GLY A 48 -7.59 1.87 7.61
N GLY A 49 -8.74 1.92 8.26
CA GLY A 49 -9.36 0.83 9.02
C GLY A 49 -9.48 -0.47 8.23
N PRO A 50 -10.59 -0.73 7.52
CA PRO A 50 -10.78 -1.98 6.79
C PRO A 50 -9.97 -2.08 5.49
N GLY A 51 -9.37 -0.98 5.02
CA GLY A 51 -8.75 -0.87 3.70
C GLY A 51 -9.77 -0.60 2.61
N PHE A 52 -9.41 -0.85 1.34
CA PHE A 52 -10.32 -0.65 0.21
C PHE A 52 -11.15 -1.91 -0.07
N THR A 53 -12.46 -1.72 -0.24
CA THR A 53 -13.35 -2.74 -0.82
C THR A 53 -13.55 -2.44 -2.29
N LEU A 54 -13.01 -3.29 -3.16
CA LEU A 54 -13.12 -3.15 -4.62
C LEU A 54 -14.17 -4.12 -5.17
N ALA A 55 -14.86 -3.75 -6.26
CA ALA A 55 -15.85 -4.61 -6.90
C ALA A 55 -15.25 -5.94 -7.39
N SER A 56 -13.99 -5.92 -7.83
CA SER A 56 -13.18 -7.07 -8.18
C SER A 56 -11.70 -6.77 -7.91
N PHE A 57 -10.90 -7.82 -7.67
CA PHE A 57 -9.45 -7.69 -7.65
C PHE A 57 -8.78 -8.96 -8.16
N THR A 58 -8.44 -8.95 -9.44
CA THR A 58 -7.73 -10.02 -10.15
C THR A 58 -6.25 -9.64 -10.32
N THR A 59 -5.45 -10.54 -10.90
CA THR A 59 -4.07 -10.21 -11.28
C THR A 59 -4.00 -9.09 -12.32
N GLU A 60 -5.05 -8.91 -13.14
CA GLU A 60 -5.14 -7.77 -14.04
C GLU A 60 -5.28 -6.46 -13.27
N ASP A 61 -6.17 -6.40 -12.26
CA ASP A 61 -6.34 -5.22 -11.42
C ASP A 61 -5.07 -4.88 -10.64
N ALA A 62 -4.34 -5.90 -10.18
CA ALA A 62 -3.03 -5.74 -9.55
C ALA A 62 -2.00 -5.13 -10.53
N LEU A 63 -1.97 -5.60 -11.79
CA LEU A 63 -1.07 -5.07 -12.82
C LEU A 63 -1.39 -3.61 -13.12
N GLU A 64 -2.67 -3.27 -13.28
CA GLU A 64 -3.12 -1.89 -13.51
C GLU A 64 -2.76 -0.96 -12.36
N LEU A 65 -3.10 -1.34 -11.12
CA LEU A 65 -2.78 -0.54 -9.94
C LEU A 65 -1.25 -0.37 -9.78
N GLY A 66 -0.50 -1.44 -9.99
CA GLY A 66 0.96 -1.42 -9.94
C GLY A 66 1.57 -0.41 -10.92
N HIS A 67 1.12 -0.42 -12.18
CA HIS A 67 1.58 0.55 -13.17
C HIS A 67 1.18 1.99 -12.87
N LEU A 68 -0.04 2.21 -12.36
CA LEU A 68 -0.49 3.55 -11.97
C LEU A 68 0.34 4.11 -10.80
N LEU A 69 0.66 3.28 -9.81
CA LEU A 69 1.57 3.64 -8.72
C LEU A 69 2.98 3.95 -9.25
N HIS A 70 3.49 3.11 -10.15
CA HIS A 70 4.80 3.31 -10.76
C HIS A 70 4.84 4.66 -11.50
N ALA A 71 3.85 4.93 -12.35
CA ALA A 71 3.72 6.20 -13.06
C ALA A 71 3.70 7.40 -12.11
N ARG A 72 2.91 7.32 -11.02
CA ARG A 72 2.77 8.38 -10.01
C ARG A 72 4.08 8.67 -9.26
N LEU A 73 4.90 7.64 -9.05
CA LEU A 73 6.10 7.70 -8.23
C LEU A 73 7.39 8.00 -9.03
N LEU A 74 7.37 7.88 -10.37
CA LEU A 74 8.56 8.15 -11.20
C LEU A 74 9.11 9.56 -11.04
N ALA A 75 8.26 10.56 -10.82
CA ALA A 75 8.70 11.94 -10.58
C ALA A 75 9.57 12.11 -9.31
N PHE A 76 9.45 11.18 -8.34
CA PHE A 76 10.21 11.21 -7.08
C PHE A 76 11.55 10.51 -7.17
N ALA A 77 11.70 9.59 -8.14
CA ALA A 77 12.84 8.70 -8.28
C ALA A 77 14.22 9.39 -8.26
N PRO A 78 14.42 10.60 -8.83
CA PRO A 78 15.71 11.27 -8.77
C PRO A 78 16.19 11.60 -7.35
N ALA A 79 15.27 11.82 -6.41
CA ALA A 79 15.59 12.12 -5.03
C ALA A 79 15.38 10.92 -4.10
N ARG A 80 14.34 10.12 -4.37
CA ARG A 80 13.88 9.01 -3.52
C ARG A 80 13.27 7.92 -4.38
N SER A 81 13.96 6.78 -4.47
CA SER A 81 13.42 5.59 -5.14
C SER A 81 12.51 4.80 -4.20
N ALA A 82 11.47 4.19 -4.76
CA ALA A 82 10.49 3.41 -4.04
C ALA A 82 10.32 2.02 -4.66
N LEU A 83 10.05 1.02 -3.81
CA LEU A 83 9.63 -0.32 -4.19
C LEU A 83 8.10 -0.41 -4.06
N ILE A 84 7.44 -0.86 -5.12
CA ILE A 84 6.00 -1.13 -5.17
C ILE A 84 5.81 -2.64 -5.21
N ASN A 85 5.00 -3.18 -4.30
CA ASN A 85 4.67 -4.60 -4.25
C ASN A 85 3.16 -4.79 -4.10
N ILE A 86 2.61 -5.77 -4.83
CA ILE A 86 1.24 -6.25 -4.61
C ILE A 86 1.32 -7.76 -4.44
N SER A 87 0.82 -8.24 -3.30
CA SER A 87 0.83 -9.66 -2.93
C SER A 87 -0.57 -10.15 -2.63
N THR A 88 -0.87 -11.41 -2.95
CA THR A 88 -2.14 -12.05 -2.55
C THR A 88 -2.18 -12.33 -1.04
N SER A 89 -3.37 -12.56 -0.49
CA SER A 89 -3.56 -12.76 0.95
C SER A 89 -2.92 -14.02 1.53
N GLY A 90 -2.58 -15.00 0.69
CA GLY A 90 -1.73 -16.14 1.10
C GLY A 90 -0.30 -15.73 1.47
N GLY A 91 0.08 -14.46 1.28
CA GLY A 91 1.35 -13.88 1.71
C GLY A 91 2.58 -14.35 0.92
N ALA A 92 2.47 -15.43 0.14
CA ALA A 92 3.59 -16.02 -0.60
C ALA A 92 3.70 -15.53 -2.05
N GLN A 93 2.59 -15.17 -2.70
CA GLN A 93 2.58 -14.83 -4.11
C GLN A 93 2.58 -13.31 -4.31
N THR A 94 3.72 -12.78 -4.76
CA THR A 94 3.80 -11.45 -5.38
C THR A 94 3.21 -11.52 -6.79
N VAL A 95 2.22 -10.68 -7.07
CA VAL A 95 1.56 -10.60 -8.39
C VAL A 95 1.99 -9.36 -9.18
N TYR A 96 2.56 -8.37 -8.51
CA TYR A 96 3.21 -7.21 -9.14
C TYR A 96 4.37 -6.74 -8.28
N GLN A 97 5.49 -6.41 -8.92
CA GLN A 97 6.59 -5.72 -8.26
C GLN A 97 7.37 -4.83 -9.23
N SER A 98 7.72 -3.63 -8.80
CA SER A 98 8.61 -2.74 -9.54
C SER A 98 9.36 -1.79 -8.60
N VAL A 99 10.41 -1.19 -9.13
CA VAL A 99 11.18 -0.12 -8.47
C VAL A 99 11.16 1.12 -9.35
N THR A 100 11.11 2.31 -8.77
CA THR A 100 10.94 3.56 -9.53
C THR A 100 12.27 4.17 -10.00
N GLY A 101 13.40 3.75 -9.45
CA GLY A 101 14.72 4.21 -9.86
C GLY A 101 15.85 3.54 -9.10
N SER A 102 17.09 3.99 -9.33
CA SER A 102 18.26 3.55 -8.57
C SER A 102 18.15 3.95 -7.10
N GLY A 103 18.60 3.10 -6.18
CA GLY A 103 18.64 3.39 -4.74
C GLY A 103 17.81 2.45 -3.86
N THR A 104 16.98 1.59 -4.43
CA THR A 104 16.39 0.47 -3.66
C THR A 104 17.47 -0.56 -3.32
N THR A 105 17.36 -1.15 -2.13
CA THR A 105 18.28 -2.17 -1.61
C THR A 105 17.50 -3.42 -1.18
N PRO A 106 18.16 -4.55 -0.89
CA PRO A 106 17.48 -5.73 -0.33
C PRO A 106 16.69 -5.45 0.96
N ASP A 107 17.01 -4.40 1.71
CA ASP A 107 16.25 -4.02 2.92
C ASP A 107 14.81 -3.58 2.58
N ASN A 108 14.57 -3.03 1.38
CA ASN A 108 13.21 -2.68 0.94
C ASN A 108 12.28 -3.90 0.90
N GLU A 109 12.79 -5.09 0.56
CA GLU A 109 12.03 -6.34 0.59
C GLU A 109 11.68 -6.77 2.02
N ILE A 110 12.59 -6.52 2.96
CA ILE A 110 12.35 -6.76 4.38
C ILE A 110 11.23 -5.85 4.88
N TRP A 111 11.27 -4.55 4.54
CA TRP A 111 10.18 -3.62 4.84
C TRP A 111 8.86 -4.05 4.24
N VAL A 112 8.84 -4.48 2.97
CA VAL A 112 7.63 -4.97 2.29
C VAL A 112 7.06 -6.18 3.02
N SER A 113 7.89 -7.17 3.35
CA SER A 113 7.48 -8.37 4.07
C SER A 113 6.92 -8.03 5.46
N ARG A 114 7.59 -7.13 6.19
CA ARG A 114 7.18 -6.69 7.53
C ARG A 114 5.86 -5.93 7.53
N LYS A 115 5.68 -4.97 6.61
CA LYS A 115 4.42 -4.21 6.47
C LYS A 115 3.27 -5.13 6.06
N ARG A 116 3.51 -6.05 5.11
CA ARG A 116 2.53 -7.06 4.67
C ARG A 116 2.09 -7.97 5.82
N THR A 117 3.03 -8.45 6.63
CA THR A 117 2.73 -9.33 7.78
C THR A 117 1.83 -8.64 8.80
N THR A 118 2.06 -7.34 9.07
CA THR A 118 1.16 -6.52 9.89
C THR A 118 -0.26 -6.48 9.29
N VAL A 119 -0.40 -6.14 8.01
CA VAL A 119 -1.72 -6.01 7.38
C VAL A 119 -2.48 -7.33 7.39
N LEU A 120 -1.82 -8.44 7.02
CA LEU A 120 -2.45 -9.75 6.96
C LEU A 120 -2.91 -10.26 8.33
N ARG A 121 -2.13 -10.01 9.39
CA ARG A 121 -2.49 -10.46 10.74
C ARG A 121 -3.61 -9.63 11.35
N PHE A 122 -3.58 -8.31 11.18
CA PHE A 122 -4.45 -7.40 11.94
C PHE A 122 -5.64 -6.85 11.15
N GLY A 123 -5.70 -7.10 9.83
CA GLY A 123 -6.86 -6.75 9.02
C GLY A 123 -6.99 -5.26 8.70
N VAL A 124 -6.02 -4.45 9.10
CA VAL A 124 -5.97 -2.98 8.94
C VAL A 124 -4.67 -2.54 8.30
N SER A 125 -4.62 -1.32 7.78
CA SER A 125 -3.39 -0.81 7.19
C SER A 125 -2.23 -0.68 8.18
N SER A 126 -0.99 -0.74 7.68
CA SER A 126 0.18 -0.59 8.54
C SER A 126 0.24 0.81 9.18
N TRP A 127 -0.24 1.84 8.48
CA TRP A 127 -0.40 3.19 9.02
C TRP A 127 -1.39 3.24 10.19
N MET A 128 -2.56 2.60 10.08
CA MET A 128 -3.53 2.49 11.17
C MET A 128 -2.92 1.84 12.40
N MET A 129 -2.12 0.80 12.22
CA MET A 129 -1.40 0.17 13.32
C MET A 129 -0.36 1.12 13.93
N GLY A 130 0.41 1.83 13.10
CA GLY A 130 1.37 2.83 13.56
C GLY A 130 0.71 3.92 14.40
N ARG A 131 -0.42 4.47 13.93
CA ARG A 131 -1.18 5.49 14.66
C ARG A 131 -1.73 4.98 16.00
N LYS A 132 -2.22 3.74 16.03
CA LYS A 132 -2.72 3.09 17.26
C LYS A 132 -1.67 2.98 18.36
N PHE A 133 -0.40 2.84 17.99
CA PHE A 133 0.73 2.69 18.91
C PHE A 133 1.66 3.91 18.92
N ALA A 134 1.27 5.03 18.31
CA ALA A 134 2.12 6.22 18.15
C ALA A 134 3.52 5.92 17.57
N GLY A 135 3.64 4.89 16.72
CA GLY A 135 4.90 4.42 16.15
C GLY A 135 5.78 3.57 17.09
N ASP A 136 5.32 3.26 18.30
CA ASP A 136 6.06 2.48 19.29
C ASP A 136 5.98 0.96 18.99
N GLU A 137 6.93 0.46 18.19
CA GLU A 137 7.06 -0.97 17.87
C GLU A 137 7.33 -1.87 19.11
N PRO A 138 8.15 -1.46 20.10
CA PRO A 138 8.27 -2.18 21.37
C PRO A 138 6.94 -2.33 22.14
N LEU A 139 6.15 -1.27 22.24
CA LEU A 139 4.83 -1.32 22.86
C LEU A 139 3.88 -2.22 22.07
N PHE A 140 3.89 -2.13 20.73
CA PHE A 140 3.15 -3.04 19.86
C PHE A 140 3.54 -4.50 20.12
N ALA A 141 4.83 -4.82 20.15
CA ALA A 141 5.34 -6.17 20.36
C ALA A 141 4.92 -6.74 21.72
N SER A 142 5.10 -5.96 22.79
CA SER A 142 4.68 -6.35 24.14
C SER A 142 3.17 -6.55 24.25
N LYS A 143 2.36 -5.67 23.62
CA LYS A 143 0.89 -5.76 23.62
C LYS A 143 0.38 -7.04 22.96
N PHE A 144 1.09 -7.54 21.94
CA PHE A 144 0.72 -8.74 21.21
C PHE A 144 1.54 -9.98 21.58
N GLY A 145 2.34 -9.91 22.66
CA GLY A 145 3.12 -11.04 23.17
C GLY A 145 4.15 -11.57 22.19
N LEU A 146 4.74 -10.70 21.35
CA LEU A 146 5.74 -11.09 20.37
C LEU A 146 7.10 -11.20 21.06
N ASP A 147 7.76 -12.34 20.90
CA ASP A 147 9.19 -12.44 21.22
C ASP A 147 10.03 -11.58 20.24
N PRO A 148 11.32 -11.33 20.52
CA PRO A 148 12.15 -10.47 19.67
C PRO A 148 12.25 -10.94 18.21
N GLU A 149 12.27 -12.26 17.95
CA GLU A 149 12.35 -12.81 16.60
C GLU A 149 11.04 -12.58 15.85
N GLN A 150 9.91 -12.78 16.53
CA GLN A 150 8.58 -12.51 16.00
C GLN A 150 8.38 -11.02 15.76
N ALA A 151 8.78 -10.15 16.68
CA ALA A 151 8.64 -8.72 16.56
C ALA A 151 9.33 -8.18 15.30
N GLY A 152 10.50 -8.72 14.96
CA GLY A 152 11.22 -8.38 13.73
C GLY A 152 10.47 -8.68 12.42
N LYS A 153 9.42 -9.53 12.47
CA LYS A 153 8.58 -9.87 11.30
C LYS A 153 7.49 -8.84 11.03
N TYR A 154 7.34 -7.82 11.87
CA TYR A 154 6.30 -6.80 11.74
C TYR A 154 6.91 -5.41 11.56
N ALA A 155 6.21 -4.58 10.80
CA ALA A 155 6.44 -3.14 10.76
C ALA A 155 5.09 -2.44 10.83
N ILE A 156 4.98 -1.43 11.69
CA ILE A 156 3.77 -0.60 11.84
C ILE A 156 3.93 0.76 11.16
N HIS A 157 4.92 0.87 10.28
CA HIS A 157 5.17 2.05 9.46
C HIS A 157 4.23 2.08 8.26
N GLY A 158 3.74 3.28 7.90
CA GLY A 158 2.82 3.47 6.77
C GLY A 158 3.35 2.91 5.44
N GLY A 159 2.42 2.55 4.55
CA GLY A 159 2.75 2.06 3.22
C GLY A 159 2.27 0.64 2.90
N ALA A 160 1.35 0.06 3.67
CA ALA A 160 0.66 -1.16 3.26
C ALA A 160 -0.84 -1.08 3.55
N ILE A 161 -1.67 -1.35 2.55
CA ILE A 161 -3.13 -1.24 2.62
C ILE A 161 -3.79 -2.57 2.20
N PRO A 162 -4.73 -3.10 3.00
CA PRO A 162 -5.48 -4.30 2.61
C PRO A 162 -6.50 -4.00 1.51
N ILE A 163 -6.65 -4.95 0.59
CA ILE A 163 -7.67 -4.98 -0.46
C ILE A 163 -8.67 -6.09 -0.16
N ARG A 164 -9.96 -5.77 -0.30
CA ARG A 164 -11.09 -6.67 -0.08
C ARG A 164 -12.01 -6.64 -1.30
N VAL A 165 -12.84 -7.66 -1.43
CA VAL A 165 -13.89 -7.74 -2.45
C VAL A 165 -15.19 -8.27 -1.84
N PRO A 166 -16.37 -7.83 -2.29
CA PRO A 166 -17.64 -8.38 -1.83
C PRO A 166 -17.70 -9.90 -1.96
N GLY A 167 -18.22 -10.57 -0.93
CA GLY A 167 -18.36 -12.03 -0.89
C GLY A 167 -17.11 -12.80 -0.43
N ALA A 168 -15.97 -12.13 -0.26
CA ALA A 168 -14.81 -12.69 0.44
C ALA A 168 -14.77 -12.20 1.89
N ASP A 169 -14.66 -13.12 2.85
CA ASP A 169 -14.58 -12.76 4.28
C ASP A 169 -13.24 -12.11 4.65
N GLY A 170 -12.20 -12.38 3.85
CA GLY A 170 -10.83 -12.02 4.12
C GLY A 170 -10.29 -10.87 3.28
N ILE A 171 -9.04 -10.51 3.58
CA ILE A 171 -8.20 -9.76 2.66
C ILE A 171 -7.97 -10.64 1.43
N VAL A 172 -7.99 -10.08 0.22
CA VAL A 172 -7.62 -10.80 -1.01
C VAL A 172 -6.23 -10.43 -1.51
N ALA A 173 -5.78 -9.20 -1.23
CA ALA A 173 -4.44 -8.74 -1.55
C ALA A 173 -3.98 -7.62 -0.59
N VAL A 174 -2.68 -7.37 -0.59
CA VAL A 174 -2.07 -6.22 0.09
C VAL A 174 -1.26 -5.43 -0.93
N VAL A 175 -1.49 -4.12 -0.97
CA VAL A 175 -0.72 -3.18 -1.79
C VAL A 175 0.28 -2.49 -0.89
N ILE A 176 1.55 -2.48 -1.29
CA ILE A 176 2.67 -1.97 -0.49
C ILE A 176 3.52 -1.01 -1.31
N VAL A 177 3.91 0.10 -0.69
CA VAL A 177 4.95 1.01 -1.15
C VAL A 177 6.00 1.19 -0.04
N SER A 178 7.27 1.18 -0.42
CA SER A 178 8.38 1.36 0.51
C SER A 178 9.53 2.14 -0.09
N GLY A 179 9.87 3.28 0.49
CA GLY A 179 11.06 4.07 0.13
C GLY A 179 10.88 5.58 0.26
N LEU A 180 9.67 6.07 0.48
CA LEU A 180 9.37 7.46 0.80
C LEU A 180 9.25 7.67 2.32
N LYS A 181 8.79 8.85 2.75
CA LYS A 181 8.34 9.01 4.14
C LYS A 181 7.09 8.16 4.34
N GLN A 182 6.91 7.57 5.51
CA GLN A 182 5.82 6.62 5.77
C GLN A 182 4.41 7.15 5.44
N HIS A 183 4.15 8.45 5.62
CA HIS A 183 2.86 9.06 5.28
C HIS A 183 2.68 9.20 3.75
N GLU A 184 3.76 9.37 2.99
CA GLU A 184 3.75 9.41 1.52
C GLU A 184 3.65 8.00 0.93
N ASP A 185 4.39 7.02 1.47
CA ASP A 185 4.27 5.60 1.10
C ASP A 185 2.81 5.15 1.21
N HIS A 186 2.14 5.55 2.30
CA HIS A 186 0.75 5.22 2.53
C HIS A 186 -0.22 6.05 1.69
N GLY A 187 0.03 7.36 1.63
CA GLY A 187 -0.81 8.33 0.93
C GLY A 187 -0.92 8.05 -0.56
N VAL A 188 0.18 7.68 -1.22
CA VAL A 188 0.20 7.45 -2.67
C VAL A 188 -0.68 6.27 -3.07
N ILE A 189 -0.79 5.24 -2.22
CA ILE A 189 -1.67 4.10 -2.46
C ILE A 189 -3.13 4.54 -2.43
N ALA A 190 -3.51 5.26 -1.38
CA ALA A 190 -4.88 5.75 -1.21
C ALA A 190 -5.27 6.76 -2.30
N GLU A 191 -4.42 7.75 -2.56
CA GLU A 191 -4.61 8.76 -3.62
C GLU A 191 -4.78 8.10 -4.99
N THR A 192 -3.97 7.10 -5.30
CA THR A 192 -4.05 6.40 -6.60
C THR A 192 -5.36 5.64 -6.74
N ILE A 193 -5.80 4.90 -5.73
CA ILE A 193 -7.08 4.20 -5.79
C ILE A 193 -8.25 5.18 -5.89
N HIS A 194 -8.26 6.24 -5.06
CA HIS A 194 -9.29 7.29 -5.12
C HIS A 194 -9.38 7.99 -6.47
N LYS A 195 -8.26 8.13 -7.18
CA LYS A 195 -8.19 8.82 -8.47
C LYS A 195 -8.72 7.97 -9.62
N TYR A 196 -8.51 6.67 -9.59
CA TYR A 196 -8.74 5.79 -10.74
C TYR A 196 -9.89 4.80 -10.58
N TRP A 197 -10.31 4.52 -9.34
CA TRP A 197 -11.53 3.76 -9.05
C TRP A 197 -12.65 4.70 -8.61
N GLU A 198 -13.88 4.36 -8.97
CA GLU A 198 -15.09 5.14 -8.64
C GLU A 198 -15.96 4.47 -7.60
#